data_AF-A0A951GR68-F1
#
_entry.id   AF-A0A951GR68-F1
#
_cell.length_a   1.000
_cell.length_b   1.000
_cell.length_c   1.000
_cell.angle_alpha   90.00
_cell.angle_beta   90.00
_cell.angle_gamma   90.00
#
_symmetry.space_group_name_H-M   'P 1'
#
loop_
_entity.id
_entity.type
_entity.pdbx_description
1 polymer ?
#
loop_
_entity_poly.entity_id
_entity_poly.type
_entity_poly.pdbx_seq_one_letter_code
_entity_poly.pdbx_strand_id
1 'polypeptide(L)'
;MKPAAERRVAIIAQDAVRDAAALLALLEALAAAGYRTGDIPSLAALTERLASLPGERQPRASAEEDLSFADYSVCFAALPPDLQNRVAARWGAAERDALYRPGRLDCGRFAVSALRCGNIAMVAEADATIAGLADLFAGGRPPPRHAQIALWAWLENEFR
;
A
#
# COMPACT_ATOMS: atom_id res chain seq x y z
N MET A 1 6.88 13.36 22.04
CA MET A 1 6.52 12.12 21.31
C MET A 1 5.01 12.14 21.09
N LYS A 2 4.50 11.91 19.86
CA LYS A 2 3.04 11.94 19.59
C LYS A 2 2.28 10.92 20.48
N PRO A 3 1.06 11.22 20.98
CA PRO A 3 0.21 10.26 21.68
C PRO A 3 -0.06 9.00 20.84
N ALA A 4 -0.21 7.84 21.47
CA ALA A 4 -0.45 6.57 20.75
C ALA A 4 -1.69 6.64 19.84
N ALA A 5 -2.77 7.27 20.31
CA ALA A 5 -4.00 7.47 19.54
C ALA A 5 -3.84 8.33 18.28
N GLU A 6 -2.77 9.12 18.17
CA GLU A 6 -2.47 9.96 17.01
C GLU A 6 -1.42 9.35 16.08
N ARG A 7 -0.78 8.24 16.47
CA ARG A 7 0.20 7.57 15.63
C ARG A 7 -0.52 6.75 14.58
N ARG A 8 0.00 6.80 13.35
CA ARG A 8 -0.36 5.89 12.28
C ARG A 8 0.71 4.81 12.14
N VAL A 9 0.27 3.57 11.94
CA VAL A 9 1.14 2.39 11.90
C VAL A 9 0.78 1.58 10.67
N ALA A 10 1.78 1.24 9.87
CA ALA A 10 1.64 0.29 8.77
C ALA A 10 2.21 -1.06 9.20
N ILE A 11 1.45 -2.13 8.98
CA ILE A 11 1.86 -3.52 9.18
C ILE A 11 1.99 -4.13 7.79
N ILE A 12 3.20 -4.58 7.45
CA ILE A 12 3.50 -5.17 6.15
C ILE A 12 3.51 -6.69 6.30
N ALA A 13 2.66 -7.38 5.54
CA ALA A 13 2.57 -8.83 5.52
C ALA A 13 2.94 -9.39 4.15
N GLN A 14 3.81 -10.39 4.14
CA GLN A 14 4.22 -11.09 2.91
C GLN A 14 3.05 -11.83 2.27
N ASP A 15 2.18 -12.41 3.09
CA ASP A 15 0.94 -13.06 2.66
C ASP A 15 -0.16 -12.71 3.65
N ALA A 16 -0.82 -11.59 3.40
CA ALA A 16 -1.79 -11.04 4.34
C ALA A 16 -2.93 -12.02 4.69
N VAL A 17 -3.35 -12.87 3.75
CA VAL A 17 -4.42 -13.86 3.98
C VAL A 17 -3.93 -14.97 4.90
N ARG A 18 -2.75 -15.53 4.62
CA ARG A 18 -2.15 -16.56 5.48
C ARG A 18 -1.83 -16.03 6.88
N ASP A 19 -1.41 -14.77 6.95
CA ASP A 19 -0.95 -14.11 8.18
C ASP A 19 -2.10 -13.42 8.93
N ALA A 20 -3.37 -13.57 8.50
CA ALA A 20 -4.53 -12.85 9.01
C ALA A 20 -4.73 -13.00 10.52
N ALA A 21 -4.49 -14.17 11.10
CA ALA A 21 -4.59 -14.39 12.55
C ALA A 21 -3.53 -13.58 13.32
N ALA A 22 -2.30 -13.50 12.80
CA ALA A 22 -1.24 -12.69 13.41
C ALA A 22 -1.54 -11.19 13.25
N LEU A 23 -2.05 -10.76 12.10
CA LEU A 23 -2.49 -9.38 11.87
C LEU A 23 -3.61 -8.97 12.83
N LEU A 24 -4.59 -9.85 13.07
CA LEU A 24 -5.65 -9.59 14.04
C LEU A 24 -5.10 -9.46 15.47
N ALA A 25 -4.22 -10.37 15.89
CA ALA A 25 -3.59 -10.30 17.21
C ALA A 25 -2.76 -9.02 17.40
N LEU A 26 -2.05 -8.57 16.34
CA LEU A 26 -1.34 -7.29 16.35
C LEU A 26 -2.29 -6.10 16.46
N LEU A 27 -3.42 -6.13 15.76
CA LEU A 27 -4.44 -5.10 15.83
C LEU A 27 -5.04 -4.98 17.24
N GLU A 28 -5.35 -6.11 17.87
CA GLU A 28 -5.83 -6.17 19.27
C GLU A 28 -4.76 -5.64 20.25
N ALA A 29 -3.50 -6.02 20.07
CA ALA A 29 -2.39 -5.53 20.90
C ALA A 29 -2.19 -4.01 20.75
N LEU A 30 -2.31 -3.47 19.53
CA LEU A 30 -2.24 -2.03 19.28
C LEU A 30 -3.41 -1.29 19.92
N ALA A 31 -4.63 -1.83 19.84
CA ALA A 31 -5.79 -1.27 20.53
C ALA A 31 -5.58 -1.22 22.05
N ALA A 32 -5.09 -2.32 22.65
CA ALA A 32 -4.77 -2.39 24.07
C ALA A 32 -3.66 -1.40 24.48
N ALA A 33 -2.74 -1.10 23.58
CA ALA A 33 -1.70 -0.08 23.76
C ALA A 33 -2.18 1.36 23.52
N GLY A 34 -3.47 1.57 23.24
CA GLY A 34 -4.08 2.89 23.07
C GLY A 34 -3.93 3.50 21.67
N TYR A 35 -3.55 2.71 20.66
CA TYR A 35 -3.61 3.14 19.26
C TYR A 35 -5.07 3.16 18.78
N ARG A 36 -5.37 4.06 17.84
CA ARG A 36 -6.71 4.14 17.24
C ARG A 36 -6.85 3.08 16.15
N THR A 37 -7.53 1.99 16.43
CA THR A 37 -7.74 0.87 15.48
C THR A 37 -9.11 0.89 14.80
N GLY A 38 -10.04 1.75 15.26
CA GLY A 38 -11.44 1.65 14.86
C GLY A 38 -12.06 0.33 15.33
N ASP A 39 -13.12 -0.11 14.64
CA ASP A 39 -13.76 -1.38 14.92
C ASP A 39 -12.86 -2.55 14.49
N ILE A 40 -12.59 -3.45 15.43
CA ILE A 40 -11.78 -4.65 15.19
C ILE A 40 -12.67 -5.71 14.53
N PRO A 41 -12.37 -6.16 13.30
CA PRO A 41 -13.16 -7.18 12.61
C PRO A 41 -12.96 -8.56 13.23
N SER A 42 -13.88 -9.49 12.98
CA SER A 42 -13.63 -10.91 13.24
C SER A 42 -12.55 -11.45 12.31
N LEU A 43 -11.88 -12.54 12.69
CA LEU A 43 -10.88 -13.18 11.84
C LEU A 43 -11.42 -13.53 10.45
N ALA A 44 -12.66 -14.02 10.37
CA ALA A 44 -13.31 -14.36 9.11
C ALA A 44 -13.50 -13.10 8.23
N ALA A 45 -14.01 -12.02 8.81
CA ALA A 45 -14.21 -10.76 8.10
C ALA A 45 -12.87 -10.12 7.67
N LEU A 46 -11.83 -10.20 8.51
CA LEU A 46 -10.49 -9.72 8.15
C LEU A 46 -9.92 -10.53 6.98
N THR A 47 -10.00 -11.85 7.06
CA THR A 47 -9.52 -12.76 5.99
C THR A 47 -10.21 -12.45 4.67
N GLU A 48 -11.53 -12.28 4.68
CA GLU A 48 -12.31 -11.95 3.48
C GLU A 48 -11.88 -10.61 2.88
N ARG A 49 -11.76 -9.57 3.71
CA ARG A 49 -11.31 -8.25 3.24
C ARG A 49 -9.90 -8.31 2.65
N LEU A 50 -8.95 -8.98 3.32
CA LEU A 50 -7.58 -9.17 2.83
C LEU A 50 -7.54 -9.96 1.52
N ALA A 51 -8.35 -11.00 1.39
CA ALA A 51 -8.45 -11.80 0.16
C ALA A 51 -9.07 -11.01 -1.00
N SER A 52 -9.86 -9.97 -0.71
CA SER A 52 -10.44 -9.08 -1.72
C SER A 52 -9.55 -7.91 -2.14
N LEU A 53 -8.37 -7.74 -1.51
CA LEU A 53 -7.47 -6.64 -1.87
C LEU A 53 -7.05 -6.72 -3.35
N PRO A 54 -6.92 -5.57 -4.02
CA PRO A 54 -6.48 -5.54 -5.40
C PRO A 54 -5.02 -5.99 -5.48
N GLY A 55 -4.67 -6.75 -6.50
CA GLY A 55 -3.29 -7.23 -6.72
C GLY A 55 -3.11 -7.75 -8.13
N GLU A 56 -1.92 -8.25 -8.46
CA GLU A 56 -1.61 -8.71 -9.83
C GLU A 56 -2.58 -9.79 -10.34
N ARG A 57 -3.01 -10.69 -9.47
CA ARG A 57 -3.94 -11.79 -9.82
C ARG A 57 -5.40 -11.34 -9.90
N GLN A 58 -5.74 -10.20 -9.30
CA GLN A 58 -7.09 -9.66 -9.24
C GLN A 58 -7.10 -8.12 -9.33
N PRO A 59 -6.61 -7.56 -10.45
CA PRO A 59 -6.37 -6.11 -10.58
C PRO A 59 -7.65 -5.27 -10.53
N ARG A 60 -8.81 -5.90 -10.78
CA ARG A 60 -10.13 -5.26 -10.78
C ARG A 60 -10.89 -5.42 -9.47
N ALA A 61 -10.31 -6.08 -8.46
CA ALA A 61 -10.93 -6.16 -7.15
C ALA A 61 -11.09 -4.75 -6.56
N SER A 62 -12.11 -4.56 -5.71
CA SER A 62 -12.36 -3.28 -5.03
C SER A 62 -11.17 -2.91 -4.16
N ALA A 63 -10.83 -1.62 -4.12
CA ALA A 63 -9.80 -1.12 -3.20
C ALA A 63 -10.49 -0.24 -2.15
N GLU A 64 -10.08 -0.38 -0.89
CA GLU A 64 -10.51 0.53 0.17
C GLU A 64 -9.74 1.86 0.12
N GLU A 65 -8.53 1.82 -0.43
CA GLU A 65 -7.61 2.95 -0.52
C GLU A 65 -7.13 3.10 -1.97
N ASP A 66 -6.92 4.34 -2.37
CA ASP A 66 -6.36 4.69 -3.67
C ASP A 66 -5.40 5.87 -3.55
N LEU A 67 -4.51 5.99 -4.53
CA LEU A 67 -3.64 7.15 -4.69
C LEU A 67 -4.00 7.84 -6.00
N SER A 68 -4.26 9.14 -5.98
CA SER A 68 -4.58 9.88 -7.20
C SER A 68 -3.41 9.81 -8.19
N PHE A 69 -3.70 9.80 -9.50
CA PHE A 69 -2.64 9.78 -10.50
C PHE A 69 -1.77 11.05 -10.44
N ALA A 70 -2.32 12.17 -9.97
CA ALA A 70 -1.60 13.41 -9.77
C ALA A 70 -0.56 13.27 -8.65
N ASP A 71 -0.97 12.75 -7.48
CA ASP A 71 -0.06 12.55 -6.34
C ASP A 71 1.00 11.49 -6.64
N TYR A 72 0.61 10.42 -7.34
CA TYR A 72 1.54 9.45 -7.90
C TYR A 72 2.58 10.14 -8.82
N SER A 73 2.13 11.00 -9.74
CA SER A 73 3.01 11.66 -10.70
C SER A 73 4.02 12.59 -10.01
N VAL A 74 3.59 13.31 -8.98
CA VAL A 74 4.48 14.13 -8.14
C VAL A 74 5.53 13.26 -7.45
N CYS A 75 5.12 12.14 -6.85
CA CYS A 75 6.04 11.22 -6.19
C CYS A 75 7.04 10.59 -7.17
N PHE A 76 6.56 10.17 -8.34
CA PHE A 76 7.39 9.55 -9.37
C PHE A 76 8.42 10.54 -9.94
N ALA A 77 8.02 11.79 -10.18
CA ALA A 77 8.92 12.84 -10.68
C ALA A 77 10.02 13.23 -9.68
N ALA A 78 9.78 13.02 -8.37
CA ALA A 78 10.76 13.25 -7.32
C ALA A 78 11.83 12.14 -7.23
N LEU A 79 11.64 11.00 -7.90
CA LEU A 79 12.63 9.92 -7.92
C LEU A 79 13.87 10.32 -8.73
N PRO A 80 15.06 9.74 -8.44
CA PRO A 80 16.24 9.90 -9.28
C PRO A 80 15.97 9.57 -10.77
N PRO A 81 16.46 10.38 -11.73
CA PRO A 81 16.18 10.19 -13.16
C PRO A 81 16.52 8.78 -13.69
N ASP A 82 17.63 8.20 -13.23
CA ASP A 82 18.04 6.85 -13.62
C ASP A 82 17.01 5.80 -13.20
N LEU A 83 16.35 5.99 -12.06
CA LEU A 83 15.30 5.08 -11.59
C LEU A 83 14.01 5.27 -12.39
N GLN A 84 13.63 6.51 -12.69
CA GLN A 84 12.48 6.79 -13.57
C GLN A 84 12.66 6.09 -14.93
N ASN A 85 13.85 6.22 -15.51
CA ASN A 85 14.20 5.60 -16.79
C ASN A 85 14.14 4.07 -16.72
N ARG A 86 14.66 3.47 -15.65
CA ARG A 86 14.62 2.00 -15.46
C ARG A 86 13.19 1.48 -15.30
N VAL A 87 12.34 2.19 -14.55
CA VAL A 87 10.93 1.82 -14.39
C VAL A 87 10.20 1.94 -15.72
N ALA A 88 10.34 3.08 -16.42
CA ALA A 88 9.72 3.30 -17.72
C ALA A 88 10.19 2.30 -18.78
N ALA A 89 11.48 1.95 -18.80
CA ALA A 89 12.02 0.94 -19.72
C ALA A 89 11.46 -0.47 -19.45
N ARG A 90 11.22 -0.82 -18.18
CA ARG A 90 10.76 -2.15 -17.78
C ARG A 90 9.25 -2.34 -17.87
N TRP A 91 8.49 -1.30 -17.52
CA TRP A 91 7.04 -1.36 -17.30
C TRP A 91 6.24 -0.45 -18.24
N GLY A 92 6.89 0.52 -18.89
CA GLY A 92 6.23 1.47 -19.80
C GLY A 92 5.57 2.63 -19.06
N ALA A 93 4.44 3.09 -19.59
CA ALA A 93 3.65 4.16 -18.99
C ALA A 93 2.90 3.66 -17.74
N ALA A 94 2.75 4.52 -16.75
CA ALA A 94 2.11 4.21 -15.47
C ALA A 94 0.66 3.73 -15.64
N GLU A 95 -0.05 4.27 -16.64
CA GLU A 95 -1.42 3.92 -17.00
C GLU A 95 -1.57 2.50 -17.56
N ARG A 96 -0.46 1.83 -17.90
CA ARG A 96 -0.44 0.42 -18.31
C ARG A 96 -0.35 -0.55 -17.14
N ASP A 97 -0.09 -0.06 -15.93
CA ASP A 97 -0.08 -0.91 -14.75
C ASP A 97 -1.49 -1.49 -14.51
N ALA A 98 -1.55 -2.76 -14.14
CA ALA A 98 -2.83 -3.46 -13.96
C ALA A 98 -3.68 -2.84 -12.85
N LEU A 99 -3.06 -2.21 -11.85
CA LEU A 99 -3.74 -1.58 -10.71
C LEU A 99 -4.11 -0.11 -10.97
N TYR A 100 -3.74 0.44 -12.13
CA TYR A 100 -4.23 1.75 -12.55
C TYR A 100 -5.71 1.69 -12.97
N ARG A 101 -6.49 2.66 -12.48
CA ARG A 101 -7.91 2.82 -12.77
C ARG A 101 -8.11 4.17 -13.49
N PRO A 102 -8.53 4.15 -14.77
CA PRO A 102 -8.75 5.39 -15.51
C PRO A 102 -9.93 6.17 -14.92
N GLY A 103 -9.77 7.48 -14.86
CA GLY A 103 -10.81 8.43 -14.47
C GLY A 103 -11.67 8.84 -15.65
N ARG A 104 -12.97 9.05 -15.42
CA ARG A 104 -13.85 9.68 -16.42
C ARG A 104 -13.81 11.21 -16.36
N LEU A 105 -13.60 11.76 -15.16
CA LEU A 105 -13.62 13.19 -14.86
C LEU A 105 -12.32 13.68 -14.21
N ASP A 106 -11.37 12.77 -13.98
CA ASP A 106 -10.06 13.05 -13.39
C ASP A 106 -8.96 12.27 -14.15
N CYS A 107 -7.70 12.45 -13.73
CA CYS A 107 -6.54 11.79 -14.33
C CYS A 107 -6.41 10.31 -13.96
N GLY A 108 -7.38 9.71 -13.28
CA GLY A 108 -7.32 8.35 -12.76
C GLY A 108 -6.62 8.23 -11.41
N ARG A 109 -6.43 6.99 -10.97
CA ARG A 109 -5.88 6.63 -9.66
C ARG A 109 -5.27 5.23 -9.66
N PHE A 110 -4.36 4.97 -8.74
CA PHE A 110 -3.88 3.63 -8.43
C PHE A 110 -4.71 3.00 -7.32
N ALA A 111 -5.18 1.77 -7.54
CA ALA A 111 -5.72 0.95 -6.47
C ALA A 111 -4.59 0.54 -5.51
N VAL A 112 -4.72 0.88 -4.23
CA VAL A 112 -3.71 0.54 -3.23
C VAL A 112 -4.04 -0.81 -2.60
N SER A 113 -3.07 -1.72 -2.56
CA SER A 113 -3.21 -3.05 -1.94
C SER A 113 -3.03 -2.99 -0.43
N ALA A 114 -3.86 -2.17 0.22
CA ALA A 114 -3.86 -1.97 1.66
C ALA A 114 -5.28 -1.87 2.20
N LEU A 115 -5.43 -2.26 3.45
CA LEU A 115 -6.65 -2.19 4.22
C LEU A 115 -6.46 -1.27 5.42
N ARG A 116 -7.47 -0.47 5.77
CA ARG A 116 -7.39 0.46 6.89
C ARG A 116 -8.31 0.05 8.05
N CYS A 117 -7.77 0.12 9.25
CA CYS A 117 -8.45 -0.04 10.54
C CYS A 117 -8.05 1.15 11.43
N GLY A 118 -8.86 2.22 11.39
CA GLY A 118 -8.54 3.48 12.07
C GLY A 118 -7.23 4.08 11.55
N ASN A 119 -6.24 4.20 12.43
CA ASN A 119 -4.89 4.66 12.14
C ASN A 119 -3.92 3.51 11.81
N ILE A 120 -4.42 2.29 11.59
CA ILE A 120 -3.61 1.14 11.23
C ILE A 120 -3.86 0.79 9.76
N ALA A 121 -2.78 0.65 8.98
CA ALA A 121 -2.83 0.11 7.62
C ALA A 121 -2.23 -1.29 7.62
N MET A 122 -2.91 -2.25 7.00
CA MET A 122 -2.39 -3.59 6.74
C MET A 122 -2.14 -3.71 5.25
N VAL A 123 -0.89 -4.01 4.87
CA VAL A 123 -0.42 -3.96 3.50
C VAL A 123 -0.01 -5.36 3.04
N ALA A 124 -0.45 -5.76 1.85
CA ALA A 124 -0.03 -6.99 1.21
C ALA A 124 1.18 -6.73 0.29
N GLU A 125 2.40 -6.79 0.84
CA GLU A 125 3.65 -6.63 0.10
C GLU A 125 4.57 -7.82 0.39
N ALA A 126 5.04 -8.48 -0.67
CA ALA A 126 5.75 -9.74 -0.58
C ALA A 126 7.15 -9.60 0.05
N ASP A 127 7.72 -8.39 0.04
CA ASP A 127 9.02 -8.12 0.61
C ASP A 127 8.95 -7.19 1.83
N ALA A 128 8.99 -7.82 3.02
CA ALA A 128 8.97 -7.14 4.31
C ALA A 128 10.26 -6.35 4.64
N THR A 129 11.30 -6.42 3.80
CA THR A 129 12.51 -5.59 3.97
C THR A 129 12.35 -4.17 3.42
N ILE A 130 11.30 -3.93 2.65
CA ILE A 130 10.97 -2.59 2.15
C ILE A 130 10.28 -1.84 3.28
N ALA A 131 10.89 -0.77 3.78
CA ALA A 131 10.33 0.07 4.83
C ALA A 131 10.00 1.49 4.33
N GLY A 132 10.31 1.80 3.08
CA GLY A 132 10.01 3.08 2.44
C GLY A 132 10.25 3.07 0.93
N LEU A 133 9.89 4.17 0.28
CA LEU A 133 10.05 4.36 -1.16
C LEU A 133 11.52 4.25 -1.61
N ALA A 134 12.46 4.69 -0.77
CA ALA A 134 13.90 4.57 -1.05
C ALA A 134 14.38 3.11 -1.13
N ASP A 135 13.83 2.22 -0.30
CA ASP A 135 14.25 0.82 -0.21
C ASP A 135 13.86 0.01 -1.44
N LEU A 136 12.78 0.42 -2.15
CA LEU A 136 12.37 -0.19 -3.41
C LEU A 136 13.47 -0.20 -4.47
N PHE A 137 14.42 0.73 -4.37
CA PHE A 137 15.46 0.96 -5.39
C PHE A 137 16.86 0.59 -4.91
N ALA A 138 17.03 0.20 -3.65
CA ALA A 138 18.31 -0.18 -3.08
C ALA A 138 18.80 -1.56 -3.57
N GLY A 139 20.10 -1.84 -3.41
CA GLY A 139 20.64 -3.19 -3.48
C GLY A 139 20.57 -3.91 -4.84
N GLY A 140 20.48 -3.19 -5.95
CA GLY A 140 20.44 -3.81 -7.29
C GLY A 140 19.14 -4.55 -7.61
N ARG A 141 18.06 -4.28 -6.86
CA ARG A 141 16.73 -4.84 -7.09
C ARG A 141 16.22 -4.51 -8.51
N PRO A 142 15.40 -5.39 -9.11
CA PRO A 142 14.66 -5.05 -10.32
C PRO A 142 13.82 -3.78 -10.10
N PRO A 143 13.61 -2.95 -11.14
CA PRO A 143 12.76 -1.76 -11.00
C PRO A 143 11.36 -2.17 -10.52
N PRO A 144 10.81 -1.52 -9.47
CA PRO A 144 9.47 -1.83 -8.97
C PRO A 144 8.40 -1.46 -10.00
N ARG A 145 7.21 -2.05 -9.88
CA ARG A 145 6.04 -1.65 -10.68
C ARG A 145 5.50 -0.30 -10.20
N HIS A 146 4.72 0.36 -11.06
CA HIS A 146 4.09 1.63 -10.70
C HIS A 146 3.16 1.50 -9.51
N ALA A 147 2.41 0.39 -9.40
CA ALA A 147 1.55 0.15 -8.24
C ALA A 147 2.30 0.00 -6.91
N GLN A 148 3.52 -0.57 -6.91
CA GLN A 148 4.35 -0.63 -5.71
C GLN A 148 4.84 0.76 -5.30
N ILE A 149 5.27 1.57 -6.27
CA ILE A 149 5.63 2.97 -6.03
C ILE A 149 4.42 3.74 -5.47
N ALA A 150 3.22 3.54 -6.02
CA ALA A 150 1.99 4.16 -5.56
C ALA A 150 1.61 3.76 -4.13
N LEU A 151 1.73 2.47 -3.78
CA LEU A 151 1.51 1.98 -2.42
C LEU A 151 2.43 2.69 -1.40
N TRP A 152 3.73 2.77 -1.69
CA TRP A 152 4.70 3.43 -0.80
C TRP A 152 4.51 4.94 -0.77
N ALA A 153 4.16 5.57 -1.89
CA ALA A 153 3.81 6.97 -1.94
C ALA A 153 2.55 7.29 -1.10
N TRP A 154 1.54 6.42 -1.10
CA TRP A 154 0.36 6.56 -0.25
C TRP A 154 0.72 6.43 1.23
N LEU A 155 1.55 5.44 1.60
CA LEU A 155 2.05 5.28 2.97
C LEU A 155 2.81 6.52 3.47
N GLU A 156 3.66 7.08 2.61
CA GLU A 156 4.53 8.20 2.98
C GLU A 156 3.85 9.56 2.93
N ASN A 157 2.76 9.76 2.18
CA ASN A 157 2.19 11.10 1.99
C ASN A 157 0.75 11.24 2.49
N GLU A 158 -0.11 10.24 2.25
CA GLU A 158 -1.53 10.33 2.58
C GLU A 158 -1.87 9.66 3.93
N PHE A 159 -1.25 8.51 4.20
CA PHE A 159 -1.45 7.75 5.43
C PHE A 159 -0.58 8.22 6.61
N ARG A 160 0.06 9.40 6.57
CA ARG A 160 0.89 9.91 7.68
C ARG A 160 0.17 10.46 8.91
#